data_AF-A0A4V1V4F9-F1
#
_entry.id   AF-A0A4V1V4F9-F1
#
_cell.length_a   1.000
_cell.length_b   1.000
_cell.length_c   1.000
_cell.angle_alpha   90.00
_cell.angle_beta   90.00
_cell.angle_gamma   90.00
#
_symmetry.space_group_name_H-M   'P 1'
#
loop_
_entity.id
_entity.type
_entity.pdbx_description
1 polymer ?
#
loop_
_entity_poly.entity_id
_entity_poly.type
_entity_poly.pdbx_seq_one_letter_code
_entity_poly.pdbx_strand_id
1 'polypeptide(L)'
;MLLDEDRKARQDRMLGELADLAMELARDMAAKARKADSLEDTERCALTFDRMARSARLSIALSRKLERDSGEGGPLGSRHGITLHARPASARARTILFMVTSSS
;
A
#
# COMPACT_ATOMS: atom_id res chain seq x y z
N MET A 1 0.12 27.27 -17.39
CA MET A 1 0.21 26.00 -18.14
C MET A 1 1.59 25.37 -18.06
N LEU A 2 2.69 26.01 -18.51
CA LEU A 2 4.05 25.43 -18.41
C LEU A 2 4.48 25.09 -16.96
N LEU A 3 4.22 25.97 -16.00
CA LEU A 3 4.59 25.75 -14.59
C LEU A 3 3.86 24.57 -13.91
N ASP A 4 2.67 24.20 -14.40
CA ASP A 4 1.87 23.13 -13.82
C ASP A 4 2.32 21.75 -14.31
N GLU A 5 2.66 21.63 -15.60
CA GLU A 5 3.25 20.41 -16.16
C GLU A 5 4.63 20.12 -15.54
N ASP A 6 5.45 21.16 -15.33
CA ASP A 6 6.74 21.02 -14.63
C ASP A 6 6.55 20.58 -13.17
N ARG A 7 5.47 21.02 -12.51
CA ARG A 7 5.16 20.59 -11.14
C ARG A 7 4.73 19.13 -11.10
N LYS A 8 3.88 18.71 -12.03
CA LYS A 8 3.38 17.34 -12.11
C LYS A 8 4.49 16.35 -12.44
N ALA A 9 5.32 16.64 -13.45
CA ALA A 9 6.46 15.80 -13.81
C ALA A 9 7.44 15.60 -12.63
N ARG A 10 7.65 16.65 -11.83
CA ARG A 10 8.45 16.56 -10.60
C ARG A 10 7.79 15.67 -9.54
N GLN A 11 6.48 15.79 -9.31
CA GLN A 11 5.76 14.97 -8.35
C GLN A 11 5.75 13.49 -8.76
N ASP A 12 5.56 13.20 -10.05
CA ASP A 12 5.59 11.84 -10.58
C ASP A 12 6.98 11.20 -10.40
N ARG A 13 8.05 11.97 -10.67
CA ARG A 13 9.43 11.52 -10.40
C ARG A 13 9.63 11.20 -8.92
N MET A 14 9.18 12.09 -8.02
CA MET A 14 9.31 11.86 -6.57
C MET A 14 8.55 10.60 -6.11
N LEU A 15 7.37 10.31 -6.68
CA LEU A 15 6.62 9.10 -6.36
C LEU A 15 7.34 7.83 -6.84
N GLY A 16 7.99 7.87 -8.01
CA GLY A 16 8.84 6.80 -8.52
C GLY A 16 10.04 6.55 -7.60
N GLU A 17 10.80 7.60 -7.30
CA GLU A 17 11.96 7.52 -6.39
C GLU A 17 11.58 6.98 -5.01
N LEU A 18 10.44 7.41 -4.47
CA LEU A 18 9.93 6.90 -3.19
C LEU A 18 9.57 5.41 -3.26
N ALA A 19 8.95 4.97 -4.35
CA ALA A 19 8.60 3.56 -4.53
C ALA A 19 9.85 2.68 -4.64
N ASP A 20 10.86 3.15 -5.37
CA ASP A 20 12.13 2.45 -5.54
C ASP A 20 12.89 2.34 -4.21
N LEU A 21 13.01 3.44 -3.46
CA LEU A 21 13.66 3.46 -2.15
C LEU A 21 12.92 2.55 -1.15
N ALA A 22 11.59 2.60 -1.13
CA ALA A 22 10.80 1.72 -0.27
C ALA A 22 11.03 0.24 -0.63
N MET A 23 11.14 -0.10 -1.92
CA MET A 23 11.45 -1.46 -2.35
C MET A 23 12.87 -1.90 -1.98
N GLU A 24 13.86 -1.02 -2.08
CA GLU A 24 15.23 -1.28 -1.64
C GLU A 24 15.27 -1.59 -0.14
N LEU A 25 14.69 -0.72 0.69
CA LEU A 25 14.60 -0.93 2.14
C LEU A 25 13.84 -2.20 2.50
N ALA A 26 12.77 -2.54 1.76
CA ALA A 26 12.07 -3.80 1.94
C ALA A 26 12.99 -5.00 1.69
N ARG A 27 13.76 -5.00 0.58
CA ARG A 27 14.71 -6.09 0.28
C ARG A 27 15.76 -6.23 1.37
N ASP A 28 16.27 -5.11 1.89
CA ASP A 28 17.24 -5.10 2.99
C ASP A 28 16.66 -5.68 4.28
N MET A 29 15.44 -5.28 4.65
CA MET A 29 14.78 -5.84 5.83
C MET A 29 14.52 -7.34 5.67
N ALA A 30 14.12 -7.79 4.49
CA ALA A 30 13.96 -9.22 4.22
C ALA A 30 15.30 -9.97 4.33
N ALA A 31 16.41 -9.36 3.87
CA ALA A 31 17.74 -9.94 4.01
C ALA A 31 18.20 -9.99 5.48
N LYS A 32 17.91 -8.95 6.28
CA LYS A 32 18.20 -8.92 7.71
C LYS A 32 17.36 -9.94 8.49
N ALA A 33 16.07 -10.06 8.18
CA ALA A 33 15.19 -11.07 8.79
C ALA A 33 15.72 -12.49 8.60
N ARG A 34 16.24 -12.82 7.41
CA ARG A 34 16.82 -14.15 7.13
C ARG A 34 18.12 -14.44 7.88
N LYS A 35 18.79 -13.41 8.39
CA LYS A 35 20.08 -13.51 9.11
C LYS A 35 19.93 -13.23 10.61
N ALA A 36 18.71 -13.02 11.10
CA ALA A 36 18.47 -12.66 12.48
C ALA A 36 18.66 -13.87 13.39
N ASP A 37 19.40 -13.68 14.48
CA ASP A 37 19.66 -14.72 15.47
C ASP A 37 18.51 -14.89 16.46
N SER A 38 17.61 -13.90 16.54
CA SER A 38 16.46 -13.91 17.44
C SER A 38 15.13 -13.83 16.69
N LEU A 39 14.09 -14.44 17.28
CA LEU A 39 12.72 -14.34 16.77
C LEU A 39 12.22 -12.90 16.83
N GLU A 40 12.54 -12.16 17.88
CA GLU A 40 12.18 -10.74 18.03
C GLU A 40 12.74 -9.88 16.90
N ASP A 41 14.02 -10.08 16.54
CA ASP A 41 14.64 -9.36 15.42
C ASP A 41 14.03 -9.73 14.08
N THR A 42 13.68 -11.01 13.91
CA THR A 42 12.99 -11.51 12.72
C THR A 42 11.64 -10.81 12.56
N GLU A 43 10.83 -10.75 13.62
CA GLU A 43 9.52 -10.10 13.63
C GLU A 43 9.62 -8.59 13.35
N ARG A 44 10.58 -7.91 13.97
CA ARG A 44 10.82 -6.48 13.75
C ARG A 44 11.22 -6.18 12.30
N CYS A 45 12.07 -7.02 11.71
CA CYS A 45 12.45 -6.90 10.30
C CYS A 45 11.26 -7.19 9.38
N ALA A 46 10.47 -8.23 9.67
CA ALA A 46 9.29 -8.59 8.88
C ALA A 46 8.22 -7.48 8.91
N LEU A 47 7.97 -6.86 10.07
CA LEU A 47 7.06 -5.72 10.20
C LEU A 47 7.54 -4.51 9.39
N THR A 48 8.84 -4.22 9.45
CA THR A 48 9.42 -3.11 8.68
C THR A 48 9.33 -3.38 7.17
N PHE A 49 9.61 -4.62 6.75
CA PHE A 49 9.41 -5.05 5.37
C PHE A 49 7.97 -4.80 4.89
N ASP A 50 6.96 -5.23 5.65
CA ASP A 50 5.56 -5.06 5.27
C ASP A 50 5.19 -3.58 5.09
N ARG A 51 5.64 -2.73 6.02
CA ARG A 51 5.42 -1.27 5.94
C ARG A 51 6.03 -0.67 4.68
N MET A 52 7.27 -1.04 4.34
CA MET A 52 7.96 -0.54 3.15
C MET A 52 7.31 -1.05 1.87
N ALA A 53 6.98 -2.35 1.80
CA ALA A 53 6.28 -2.93 0.65
C ALA A 53 4.89 -2.29 0.44
N ARG A 54 4.17 -1.98 1.53
CA ARG A 54 2.90 -1.24 1.46
C ARG A 54 3.10 0.17 0.93
N SER A 55 4.12 0.89 1.42
CA SER A 55 4.43 2.24 0.94
C SER A 55 4.71 2.24 -0.57
N ALA A 56 5.55 1.33 -1.06
CA ALA A 56 5.84 1.19 -2.48
C ALA A 56 4.57 0.94 -3.31
N ARG A 57 3.71 0.01 -2.88
CA ARG A 57 2.44 -0.29 -3.57
C ARG A 57 1.52 0.93 -3.64
N LEU A 58 1.41 1.70 -2.56
CA LEU A 58 0.57 2.91 -2.52
C LEU A 58 1.13 4.00 -3.45
N SER A 59 2.44 4.22 -3.47
CA SER A 59 3.09 5.17 -4.37
C SER A 59 2.89 4.80 -5.84
N ILE A 60 3.06 3.52 -6.19
CA ILE A 60 2.81 3.01 -7.55
C ILE A 60 1.34 3.16 -7.93
N ALA A 61 0.42 2.82 -7.03
CA ALA A 61 -1.01 2.94 -7.29
C ALA A 61 -1.44 4.39 -7.51
N LEU A 62 -0.88 5.32 -6.75
CA LEU A 62 -1.11 6.75 -6.90
C LEU A 62 -0.56 7.26 -8.24
N SER A 63 0.70 6.94 -8.58
CA SER A 63 1.30 7.32 -9.86
C SER A 63 0.44 6.85 -11.05
N ARG A 64 0.03 5.57 -11.07
CA ARG A 64 -0.87 5.03 -12.11
C ARG A 64 -2.23 5.73 -12.16
N LYS A 65 -2.74 6.22 -11.02
CA LYS A 65 -4.00 6.97 -10.97
C LYS A 65 -3.81 8.35 -11.60
N LEU A 66 -2.75 9.06 -11.23
CA LEU A 66 -2.45 10.38 -11.77
C LEU A 66 -2.20 10.35 -13.28
N GLU A 67 -1.54 9.30 -13.79
CA GLU A 67 -1.37 9.07 -15.23
C GLU A 67 -2.71 8.94 -15.97
N ARG A 68 -3.67 8.18 -15.41
CA ARG A 68 -5.01 8.04 -16.00
C ARG A 68 -5.79 9.35 -15.99
N ASP A 69 -5.81 10.02 -14.83
CA ASP A 69 -6.54 11.27 -14.65
C ASP A 69 -5.96 12.39 -15.53
N SER A 70 -4.71 12.25 -15.97
CA SER A 70 -4.02 13.19 -16.87
C SER A 70 -4.25 12.94 -18.36
N GLY A 71 -4.63 11.73 -18.75
CA GLY A 71 -4.94 11.37 -20.14
C GLY A 71 -6.37 11.72 -20.55
N GLU A 72 -7.28 11.96 -19.59
CA GLU A 72 -8.68 12.31 -19.85
C GLU A 72 -8.86 13.83 -20.07
N GLY A 73 -8.43 14.30 -21.23
CA GLY A 73 -8.88 15.56 -21.84
C GLY A 73 -10.12 15.37 -22.74
N GLY A 74 -11.12 14.59 -22.32
CA GLY A 74 -12.37 14.39 -23.06
C GLY A 74 -13.57 15.07 -22.37
N PRO A 75 -14.48 15.76 -23.09
CA PRO A 75 -15.56 16.48 -22.44
C PRO A 75 -16.63 15.49 -21.96
N LEU A 76 -17.14 15.74 -20.75
CA LEU A 76 -18.29 15.11 -20.09
C LEU A 76 -18.04 13.74 -19.44
N GLY A 77 -17.68 13.80 -18.16
CA GLY A 77 -17.72 12.67 -17.23
C GLY A 77 -18.08 13.10 -15.81
N SER A 78 -19.11 13.94 -15.66
CA SER A 78 -19.71 14.21 -14.35
C SER A 78 -20.28 12.90 -13.78
N ARG A 79 -19.47 12.19 -12.99
CA ARG A 79 -19.94 11.18 -12.05
C ARG A 79 -19.94 11.78 -10.65
N HIS A 80 -20.90 12.66 -10.42
CA HIS A 80 -21.51 12.78 -9.10
C HIS A 80 -22.07 11.42 -8.72
N GLY A 81 -21.45 10.76 -7.74
CA GLY A 81 -21.88 9.45 -7.28
C GLY A 81 -20.90 8.79 -6.32
N ILE A 82 -20.36 9.53 -5.35
CA ILE A 82 -19.83 8.91 -4.12
C ILE A 82 -20.82 9.23 -3.00
N THR A 83 -21.90 8.48 -2.95
CA THR A 83 -22.61 8.25 -1.69
C THR A 83 -21.66 7.43 -0.82
N LEU A 84 -20.89 8.10 0.02
CA LEU A 84 -20.21 7.50 1.16
C LEU A 84 -21.29 6.97 2.11
N HIS A 85 -21.77 5.75 1.88
CA HIS A 85 -22.37 4.98 2.95
C HIS A 85 -21.26 4.68 3.95
N ALA A 86 -21.21 5.48 5.01
CA ALA A 86 -20.43 5.18 6.20
C ALA A 86 -20.72 3.74 6.62
N ARG A 87 -19.73 2.84 6.55
CA ARG A 87 -19.83 1.54 7.22
C ARG A 87 -19.88 1.83 8.71
N PRO A 88 -20.95 1.49 9.43
CA PRO A 88 -20.96 1.67 10.87
C PRO A 88 -19.89 0.79 11.49
N ALA A 89 -19.05 1.42 12.31
CA ALA A 89 -18.06 0.79 13.16
C ALA A 89 -18.75 0.03 14.30
N SER A 90 -19.36 -1.12 14.00
CA SER A 90 -19.83 -2.06 15.03
C SER A 90 -20.14 -3.44 14.45
N ALA A 91 -19.14 -4.33 14.47
CA ALA A 91 -19.37 -5.76 14.59
C ALA A 91 -18.28 -6.32 15.51
N ARG A 92 -18.52 -6.11 16.80
CA ARG A 92 -17.85 -6.79 17.90
C ARG A 92 -18.00 -8.30 17.75
N ALA A 93 -16.88 -8.99 17.97
CA ALA A 93 -16.75 -10.18 18.80
C ALA A 93 -17.48 -11.48 18.39
N ARG A 94 -16.74 -12.58 18.64
CA ARG A 94 -17.16 -13.98 18.82
C ARG A 94 -17.32 -14.81 17.54
N THR A 95 -16.35 -15.70 17.35
CA THR A 95 -16.59 -17.15 17.52
C THR A 95 -15.26 -17.83 17.90
N ILE A 96 -15.12 -18.18 19.16
CA ILE A 96 -14.34 -19.34 19.62
C ILE A 96 -15.40 -20.33 20.08
N LEU A 97 -15.36 -21.59 19.62
CA LEU A 97 -15.34 -22.82 20.45
C LEU A 97 -15.73 -24.11 19.66
N PHE A 98 -14.71 -24.96 19.46
CA PHE A 98 -14.58 -26.42 19.71
C PHE A 98 -15.40 -27.54 19.03
N MET A 99 -14.67 -28.69 18.97
CA MET A 99 -15.01 -30.12 18.77
C MET A 99 -15.21 -30.57 17.30
N VAL A 100 -14.55 -31.63 16.82
CA VAL A 100 -14.55 -33.01 17.36
C VAL A 100 -13.25 -33.75 17.05
N THR A 101 -12.79 -34.51 18.04
CA THR A 101 -11.81 -35.61 18.00
C THR A 101 -12.33 -36.77 17.17
N SER A 102 -11.50 -37.40 16.33
CA SER A 102 -11.62 -38.84 16.04
C SER A 102 -10.29 -39.38 15.51
N SER A 103 -9.55 -40.01 16.41
CA SER A 103 -8.59 -41.07 16.08
C SER A 103 -9.37 -42.35 15.78
N SER A 104 -8.94 -43.11 14.77
CA SER A 104 -9.00 -44.57 14.73
C SER A 104 -7.89 -45.06 13.82
#